data_AF-A0A7T5R736-F1
#
_entry.id   AF-A0A7T5R736-F1
#
_cell.length_a   1.000
_cell.length_b   1.000
_cell.length_c   1.000
_cell.angle_alpha   90.00
_cell.angle_beta   90.00
_cell.angle_gamma   90.00
#
_symmetry.space_group_name_H-M   'P 1'
#
loop_
_entity.id
_entity.type
_entity.pdbx_description
1 polymer ?
#
loop_
_entity_poly.entity_id
_entity_poly.type
_entity_poly.pdbx_seq_one_letter_code
_entity_poly.pdbx_strand_id
1 'polypeptide(L)'
;MISIVLNEVIISGITAIIGATALAYASRARQRLSAGTFKAYVSYFVVCLLLLVWFSIWRIAREVFQLRSITSVYIEYGILVIIYVIFAVTSQKIFTMSREFGFSEKTDLIKKAILEKKLKKRTSQRR
;
A
#
# COMPACT_ATOMS: atom_id res chain seq x y z
N MET A 1 -29.48 -6.51 -17.84
CA MET A 1 -29.28 -5.46 -16.81
C MET A 1 -29.01 -6.08 -15.44
N ILE A 2 -29.85 -7.01 -14.95
CA ILE A 2 -29.68 -7.71 -13.66
C ILE A 2 -28.29 -8.36 -13.50
N SER A 3 -27.78 -9.05 -14.53
CA SER A 3 -26.45 -9.70 -14.48
C SER A 3 -25.28 -8.72 -14.35
N ILE A 4 -25.42 -7.49 -14.87
CA ILE A 4 -24.35 -6.47 -14.79
C ILE A 4 -24.30 -5.90 -13.36
N VAL A 5 -25.46 -5.54 -12.80
CA VAL A 5 -25.57 -5.05 -11.41
C VAL A 5 -25.07 -6.09 -10.42
N LEU A 6 -25.46 -7.36 -10.61
CA LEU A 6 -25.04 -8.45 -9.76
C LEU A 6 -23.52 -8.63 -9.78
N ASN A 7 -22.90 -8.58 -10.97
CA ASN A 7 -21.44 -8.67 -11.09
C ASN A 7 -20.73 -7.50 -10.41
N GLU A 8 -21.22 -6.27 -10.57
CA GLU A 8 -20.62 -5.09 -9.94
C GLU A 8 -20.70 -5.12 -8.41
N VAL A 9 -21.83 -5.59 -7.86
CA VAL A 9 -22.01 -5.77 -6.41
C VAL A 9 -21.08 -6.87 -5.90
N ILE A 10 -20.93 -7.99 -6.62
CA ILE A 10 -20.02 -9.08 -6.24
C ILE A 10 -18.56 -8.59 -6.25
N ILE A 11 -18.11 -7.92 -7.31
CA ILE A 11 -16.74 -7.40 -7.42
C ILE A 11 -16.45 -6.40 -6.30
N SER A 12 -17.37 -5.47 -6.06
CA SER A 12 -17.24 -4.47 -5.00
C SER A 12 -17.26 -5.11 -3.61
N GLY A 13 -18.07 -6.15 -3.41
CA GLY A 13 -18.13 -6.94 -2.19
C GLY A 13 -16.82 -7.69 -1.91
N ILE A 14 -16.28 -8.39 -2.91
CA ILE A 14 -14.98 -9.07 -2.79
C ILE A 14 -13.87 -8.07 -2.46
N THR A 15 -13.88 -6.91 -3.14
CA THR A 15 -12.89 -5.84 -2.90
C THR A 15 -13.01 -5.27 -1.49
N ALA A 16 -14.22 -5.09 -0.98
CA ALA A 16 -14.46 -4.67 0.40
C ALA A 16 -13.93 -5.70 1.43
N ILE A 17 -14.14 -6.99 1.19
CA ILE A 17 -13.63 -8.07 2.07
C ILE A 17 -12.09 -8.10 2.08
N ILE A 18 -11.47 -8.05 0.90
CA ILE A 18 -10.01 -8.00 0.77
C ILE A 18 -9.46 -6.74 1.44
N GLY A 19 -10.08 -5.59 1.21
CA GLY A 19 -9.68 -4.33 1.84
C GLY A 19 -9.82 -4.37 3.37
N ALA A 20 -10.91 -4.91 3.89
CA ALA A 20 -11.16 -5.00 5.33
C ALA A 20 -10.19 -5.96 6.03
N THR A 21 -9.90 -7.11 5.40
CA THR A 21 -8.90 -8.06 5.91
C THR A 21 -7.50 -7.45 5.89
N ALA A 22 -7.11 -6.79 4.80
CA ALA A 22 -5.84 -6.05 4.70
C ALA A 22 -5.75 -4.96 5.77
N LEU A 23 -6.83 -4.21 6.01
CA LEU A 23 -6.91 -3.17 7.04
C LEU A 23 -6.72 -3.76 8.44
N ALA A 24 -7.33 -4.91 8.73
CA ALA A 24 -7.17 -5.61 10.00
C ALA A 24 -5.72 -6.06 10.23
N TYR A 25 -5.07 -6.65 9.21
CA TYR A 25 -3.67 -7.04 9.30
C TYR A 25 -2.74 -5.83 9.44
N ALA A 26 -2.92 -4.78 8.64
CA ALA A 26 -2.12 -3.57 8.72
C ALA A 26 -2.25 -2.86 10.08
N SER A 27 -3.47 -2.84 10.63
CA SER A 27 -3.73 -2.28 11.97
C SER A 27 -3.04 -3.09 13.08
N ARG A 28 -3.08 -4.43 13.00
CA ARG A 28 -2.35 -5.30 13.93
C ARG A 28 -0.84 -5.13 13.79
N ALA A 29 -0.33 -5.02 12.57
CA ALA A 29 1.09 -4.76 12.32
C ALA A 29 1.52 -3.43 12.96
N ARG A 30 0.72 -2.36 12.79
CA ARG A 30 0.95 -1.04 13.40
C ARG A 30 1.07 -1.09 14.92
N GLN A 31 0.25 -1.92 15.59
CA GLN A 31 0.28 -2.06 17.06
C GLN A 31 1.56 -2.74 17.56
N ARG A 32 2.15 -3.63 16.75
CA ARG A 32 3.39 -4.35 17.09
C ARG A 32 4.66 -3.56 16.80
N LEU A 33 4.53 -2.41 16.14
CA LEU A 33 5.66 -1.55 15.80
C LEU A 33 5.96 -0.56 16.91
N SER A 34 7.24 -0.46 17.27
CA SER A 34 7.76 0.57 18.17
C SER A 34 7.51 1.97 17.60
N ALA A 35 7.43 2.97 18.48
CA ALA A 35 7.29 4.36 18.06
C ALA A 35 8.50 4.76 17.21
N GLY A 36 8.26 5.20 15.97
CA GLY A 36 9.29 5.53 15.00
C GLY A 36 8.71 5.77 13.61
N THR A 37 9.58 6.07 12.65
CA THR A 37 9.22 6.36 11.25
C THR A 37 8.46 5.21 10.60
N PHE A 38 8.83 3.95 10.90
CA PHE A 38 8.14 2.75 10.42
C PHE A 38 6.65 2.72 10.79
N LYS A 39 6.29 3.11 12.02
CA LYS A 39 4.90 3.16 12.48
C LYS A 39 4.11 4.24 11.75
N ALA A 40 4.74 5.36 11.41
CA ALA A 40 4.12 6.42 10.61
C ALA A 40 3.84 5.94 9.18
N TYR A 41 4.79 5.25 8.54
CA TYR A 41 4.60 4.67 7.20
C TYR A 41 3.44 3.67 7.15
N VAL A 42 3.36 2.74 8.11
CA VAL A 42 2.23 1.82 8.22
C VAL A 42 0.92 2.57 8.49
N SER A 43 0.94 3.67 9.22
CA SER A 43 -0.25 4.50 9.46
C SER A 43 -0.78 5.12 8.16
N TYR A 44 0.09 5.65 7.28
CA TYR A 44 -0.33 6.18 5.98
C TYR A 44 -0.96 5.08 5.11
N PHE A 45 -0.36 3.89 5.11
CA PHE A 45 -0.90 2.72 4.41
C PHE A 45 -2.29 2.30 4.93
N VAL A 46 -2.48 2.30 6.25
CA VAL A 46 -3.78 2.02 6.89
C VAL A 46 -4.85 3.03 6.45
N VAL A 47 -4.51 4.32 6.36
CA VAL A 47 -5.45 5.36 5.89
C VAL A 47 -5.86 5.11 4.44
N CYS A 48 -4.92 4.75 3.56
CA CYS A 48 -5.23 4.38 2.17
C CYS A 48 -6.18 3.18 2.08
N LEU A 49 -5.95 2.13 2.88
CA LEU A 49 -6.83 0.97 2.93
C LEU A 49 -8.23 1.33 3.42
N LEU A 50 -8.33 2.21 4.41
CA LEU A 50 -9.60 2.68 4.94
C LEU A 50 -10.40 3.42 3.87
N LEU A 51 -9.76 4.30 3.09
CA LEU A 51 -10.40 4.99 1.96
C LEU A 51 -10.88 4.04 0.87
N LEU A 52 -10.10 2.99 0.56
CA LEU A 52 -10.50 1.96 -0.41
C LEU A 52 -11.73 1.17 0.05
N VAL A 53 -11.75 0.74 1.32
CA VAL A 53 -12.88 0.03 1.90
C VAL A 53 -14.12 0.92 1.92
N TRP A 54 -13.97 2.17 2.36
CA TRP A 54 -15.03 3.17 2.33
C TRP A 54 -15.61 3.38 0.93
N PHE A 55 -14.74 3.54 -0.08
CA PHE A 55 -15.15 3.69 -1.47
C PHE A 55 -15.91 2.46 -1.99
N SER A 56 -15.47 1.26 -1.60
CA SER A 56 -16.14 0.01 -1.99
C SER A 56 -17.55 -0.08 -1.38
N ILE A 57 -17.69 0.30 -0.11
CA ILE A 57 -18.99 0.38 0.58
C ILE A 57 -19.90 1.42 -0.11
N TRP A 58 -19.36 2.59 -0.46
CA TRP A 58 -20.10 3.63 -1.18
C TRP A 58 -20.62 3.14 -2.53
N ARG A 59 -19.79 2.43 -3.29
CA ARG A 59 -20.18 1.86 -4.59
C ARG A 59 -21.28 0.81 -4.44
N ILE A 60 -21.18 -0.08 -3.45
CA ILE A 60 -22.23 -1.06 -3.13
C ILE A 60 -23.54 -0.33 -2.80
N ALA A 61 -23.49 0.68 -1.93
CA ALA A 61 -24.68 1.46 -1.56
C ALA A 61 -25.33 2.08 -2.80
N ARG A 62 -24.56 2.68 -3.72
CA ARG A 62 -25.12 3.27 -4.94
C ARG A 62 -25.82 2.23 -5.82
N GLU A 63 -25.21 1.07 -6.04
CA GLU A 63 -25.80 0.01 -6.86
C GLU A 63 -27.08 -0.56 -6.21
N VAL A 64 -27.08 -0.77 -4.89
CA VAL A 64 -28.25 -1.29 -4.14
C VAL A 64 -29.40 -0.31 -4.14
N PHE A 65 -29.14 0.98 -3.90
CA PHE A 65 -30.17 2.03 -3.91
C PHE A 65 -30.50 2.55 -5.32
N GLN A 66 -29.90 1.96 -6.38
CA GLN A 66 -30.08 2.36 -7.77
C GLN A 66 -29.89 3.87 -8.00
N LEU A 67 -28.97 4.49 -7.27
CA LEU A 67 -28.63 5.91 -7.35
C LEU A 67 -27.81 6.21 -8.63
N ARG A 68 -28.42 5.95 -9.80
CA ARG A 68 -27.83 6.06 -11.15
C ARG A 68 -27.95 7.44 -11.77
N SER A 69 -28.13 8.48 -10.96
CA SER A 69 -28.10 9.85 -11.47
C SER A 69 -26.70 10.19 -12.00
N ILE A 70 -26.64 10.90 -13.13
CA ILE A 70 -25.41 11.36 -13.77
C ILE A 70 -24.50 12.08 -12.76
N THR A 71 -25.09 12.88 -11.86
CA THR A 71 -24.37 13.59 -10.79
C THR A 71 -23.68 12.64 -9.81
N SER A 72 -24.33 11.52 -9.46
CA SER A 72 -23.80 10.51 -8.53
C SER A 72 -22.54 9.84 -9.09
N VAL A 73 -22.52 9.62 -10.40
CA VAL A 73 -21.40 9.02 -11.13
C VAL A 73 -20.20 9.98 -11.17
N TYR A 74 -20.41 11.27 -11.46
CA TYR A 74 -19.31 12.25 -11.44
C TYR A 74 -18.71 12.43 -10.05
N ILE A 75 -19.54 12.44 -9.00
CA ILE A 75 -19.06 12.51 -7.61
C ILE A 75 -18.19 11.29 -7.28
N GLU A 76 -18.57 10.09 -7.71
CA GLU A 76 -17.74 8.90 -7.55
C GLU A 76 -16.37 9.06 -8.19
N TYR A 77 -16.34 9.46 -9.46
CA TYR A 77 -15.06 9.62 -10.17
C TYR A 77 -14.19 10.69 -9.51
N GLY A 78 -14.78 11.79 -9.01
CA GLY A 78 -14.07 12.80 -8.24
C GLY A 78 -13.44 12.23 -6.97
N ILE A 79 -14.19 11.44 -6.20
CA ILE A 79 -13.68 10.77 -5.00
C ILE A 79 -12.56 9.78 -5.37
N LEU A 80 -12.74 9.00 -6.44
CA LEU A 80 -11.75 8.04 -6.90
C LEU A 80 -10.42 8.71 -7.25
N VAL A 81 -10.45 9.86 -7.94
CA VAL A 81 -9.25 10.64 -8.26
C VAL A 81 -8.52 11.07 -6.99
N ILE A 82 -9.25 11.58 -5.99
CA ILE A 82 -8.65 11.99 -4.71
C ILE A 82 -7.98 10.79 -4.02
N ILE A 83 -8.64 9.63 -4.00
CA ILE A 83 -8.08 8.39 -3.44
C ILE A 83 -6.78 8.02 -4.16
N TYR A 84 -6.74 8.08 -5.50
CA TYR A 84 -5.53 7.79 -6.26
C TYR A 84 -4.38 8.76 -5.98
N VAL A 85 -4.67 10.05 -5.81
CA VAL A 85 -3.66 11.04 -5.40
C VAL A 85 -3.09 10.70 -4.03
N ILE A 86 -3.93 10.36 -3.06
CA ILE A 86 -3.49 9.93 -1.72
C ILE A 86 -2.65 8.65 -1.81
N PHE A 87 -3.05 7.70 -2.66
CA PHE A 87 -2.27 6.49 -2.92
C PHE A 87 -0.89 6.79 -3.49
N ALA A 88 -0.78 7.72 -4.44
CA ALA A 88 0.50 8.13 -5.01
C ALA A 88 1.43 8.75 -3.95
N VAL A 89 0.89 9.63 -3.11
CA VAL A 89 1.65 10.24 -2.00
C VAL A 89 2.11 9.19 -0.99
N THR A 90 1.22 8.27 -0.61
CA THR A 90 1.57 7.18 0.31
C THR A 90 2.59 6.22 -0.31
N SER A 91 2.49 5.92 -1.60
CA SER A 91 3.48 5.10 -2.32
C SER A 91 4.87 5.74 -2.29
N GLN A 92 4.97 7.05 -2.50
CA GLN A 92 6.25 7.77 -2.33
C GLN A 92 6.81 7.63 -0.92
N LYS A 93 5.97 7.74 0.12
CA LYS A 93 6.42 7.57 1.52
C LYS A 93 6.92 6.14 1.77
N ILE A 94 6.23 5.12 1.27
CA ILE A 94 6.66 3.72 1.37
C ILE A 94 7.97 3.49 0.59
N PHE A 95 8.16 4.15 -0.54
CA PHE A 95 9.42 4.09 -1.30
C PHE A 95 10.59 4.73 -0.52
N THR A 96 10.37 5.86 0.14
CA THR A 96 11.39 6.46 1.02
C THR A 96 11.74 5.52 2.18
N MET A 97 10.72 4.92 2.81
CA MET A 97 10.90 3.90 3.84
C MET A 97 11.72 2.71 3.35
N SER A 98 11.45 2.18 2.16
CA SER A 98 12.20 1.04 1.63
C SER A 98 13.65 1.38 1.36
N ARG A 99 14.00 2.65 1.06
CA ARG A 99 15.40 3.10 0.97
C ARG A 99 16.07 3.17 2.34
N GLU A 100 15.37 3.70 3.34
CA GLU A 100 15.89 3.85 4.72
C GLU A 100 16.13 2.49 5.41
N PHE A 101 15.19 1.56 5.26
CA PHE A 101 15.24 0.26 5.94
C PHE A 101 15.77 -0.88 5.04
N GLY A 102 15.75 -0.73 3.72
CA GLY A 102 16.09 -1.76 2.74
C GLY A 102 17.55 -1.85 2.35
N PHE A 103 18.48 -1.61 3.28
CA PHE A 103 19.91 -1.91 3.09
C PHE A 103 20.71 -1.01 2.13
N SER A 104 20.29 0.21 1.79
CA SER A 104 21.13 1.06 0.90
C SER A 104 22.50 1.40 1.52
N GLU A 105 22.56 1.72 2.83
CA GLU A 105 23.83 2.10 3.47
C GLU A 105 24.62 0.90 4.01
N LYS A 106 23.95 -0.15 4.49
CA LYS A 106 24.63 -1.35 5.01
C LYS A 106 25.20 -2.24 3.91
N THR A 107 24.59 -2.26 2.72
CA THR A 107 25.12 -3.06 1.59
C THR A 107 26.45 -2.52 1.08
N ASP A 108 26.66 -1.21 1.11
CA ASP A 108 27.94 -0.61 0.68
C ASP A 108 29.08 -0.92 1.65
N LEU A 109 28.82 -0.91 2.96
CA LEU A 109 29.80 -1.36 3.97
C LEU A 109 30.11 -2.85 3.82
N ILE A 110 29.10 -3.69 3.58
CA ILE A 110 29.28 -5.12 3.36
C ILE A 110 30.03 -5.39 2.04
N LYS A 111 29.72 -4.65 0.96
CA LYS A 111 30.45 -4.72 -0.32
C LYS A 111 31.92 -4.36 -0.14
N LYS A 112 32.22 -3.26 0.58
CA LYS A 112 33.60 -2.83 0.88
C LYS A 112 34.34 -3.89 1.69
N ALA A 113 33.74 -4.44 2.74
CA ALA A 113 34.33 -5.51 3.56
C ALA A 113 34.59 -6.81 2.76
N ILE A 114 33.71 -7.16 1.82
CA ILE A 114 33.90 -8.32 0.93
C ILE A 114 35.02 -8.06 -0.09
N LEU A 115 35.13 -6.84 -0.63
CA LEU A 115 36.18 -6.44 -1.57
C LEU A 115 37.57 -6.46 -0.91
N GLU A 116 37.69 -5.94 0.31
CA GLU A 116 38.95 -5.98 1.08
C GLU A 116 39.38 -7.41 1.41
N LYS A 117 38.45 -8.29 1.80
CA LYS A 117 38.75 -9.71 2.02
C LYS A 117 39.21 -10.42 0.75
N LYS A 118 38.61 -10.14 -0.41
CA LYS A 118 39.04 -10.70 -1.71
C LYS A 118 40.43 -10.20 -2.12
N LEU A 119 40.74 -8.92 -1.89
CA LEU A 119 42.06 -8.35 -2.17
C LEU A 119 43.14 -8.99 -1.29
N LYS A 120 42.97 -9.05 0.03
CA LYS A 120 43.93 -9.70 0.94
C LYS A 120 44.21 -11.16 0.58
N LYS A 121 43.18 -11.91 0.18
CA LYS A 121 43.32 -13.33 -0.20
C LYS A 121 44.12 -13.52 -1.51
N ARG A 122 44.07 -12.56 -2.44
CA ARG A 122 44.90 -12.56 -3.66
C ARG A 122 46.36 -12.19 -3.40
N THR A 123 46.61 -11.27 -2.46
CA THR A 123 47.98 -10.87 -2.10
C THR A 123 48.71 -11.95 -1.29
N SER A 124 48.00 -12.73 -0.48
CA SER A 124 48.58 -13.85 0.28
C SER A 124 48.84 -15.11 -0.55
N GLN A 125 48.28 -15.21 -1.76
CA GLN A 125 48.49 -16.33 -2.69
C GLN A 125 49.63 -16.10 -3.69
N ARG A 126 50.22 -14.89 -3.71
CA ARG A 126 51.35 -14.49 -4.56
C ARG A 126 52.69 -14.44 -3.82
N ARG A 127 52.71 -14.71 -2.51
CA ARG A 127 53.90 -14.98 -1.71
C ARG A 127 53.99 -16.48 -1.48
#